data_AF-A0A7C2I8H6-F1
#
_entry.id   AF-A0A7C2I8H6-F1
#
_cell.length_a   1.000
_cell.length_b   1.000
_cell.length_c   1.000
_cell.angle_alpha   90.00
_cell.angle_beta   90.00
_cell.angle_gamma   90.00
#
_symmetry.space_group_name_H-M   'P 1'
#
loop_
_entity.id
_entity.type
_entity.pdbx_description
1 polymer ?
#
loop_
_entity_poly.entity_id
_entity_poly.type
_entity_poly.pdbx_seq_one_letter_code
_entity_poly.pdbx_strand_id
1 'polypeptide(L)'
;MGFALWLDGHLAWAQGTHEYRPMGVAVIAATDLFAPRDFSPWRTAPGRRQAGFAGLFASLEQVNAYLKARRSQRKPRPEKPEKRRVLSII
;
A
#
# COMPACT_ATOMS: atom_id res chain seq x y z
N MET A 1 -6.10 -14.48 -11.28
CA MET A 1 -6.21 -13.00 -11.10
C MET A 1 -4.85 -12.45 -10.79
N GLY A 2 -4.47 -11.32 -11.37
CA GLY A 2 -3.21 -10.63 -11.05
C GLY A 2 -3.48 -9.15 -10.74
N PHE A 3 -2.57 -8.52 -10.01
CA PHE A 3 -2.68 -7.09 -9.66
C PHE A 3 -1.37 -6.38 -9.93
N ALA A 4 -1.44 -5.21 -10.57
CA ALA A 4 -0.33 -4.29 -10.68
C ALA A 4 -0.54 -3.12 -9.70
N LEU A 5 0.50 -2.73 -8.97
CA LEU A 5 0.43 -1.65 -7.97
C LEU A 5 1.38 -0.52 -8.36
N TRP A 6 0.89 0.72 -8.23
CA TRP A 6 1.70 1.94 -8.26
C TRP A 6 1.48 2.74 -6.99
N LEU A 7 2.54 3.38 -6.50
CA LEU A 7 2.53 4.28 -5.36
C LEU A 7 3.03 5.65 -5.81
N ASP A 8 2.16 6.64 -5.65
CA ASP A 8 2.47 8.03 -6.00
C ASP A 8 2.16 8.93 -4.79
N GLY A 9 3.21 9.31 -4.06
CA GLY A 9 3.11 10.11 -2.84
C GLY A 9 2.15 9.51 -1.80
N HIS A 10 0.94 10.08 -1.74
CA HIS A 10 -0.15 9.71 -0.84
C HIS A 10 -1.22 8.82 -1.47
N LEU A 11 -1.06 8.44 -2.74
CA LEU A 11 -2.01 7.61 -3.47
C LEU A 11 -1.43 6.23 -3.76
N ALA A 12 -2.29 5.22 -3.71
CA ALA A 12 -2.02 3.88 -4.18
C ALA A 12 -2.99 3.56 -5.32
N TRP A 13 -2.46 3.12 -6.45
CA TRP A 13 -3.21 2.69 -7.61
C TRP A 13 -3.06 1.19 -7.79
N ALA A 14 -4.16 0.46 -7.91
CA ALA A 14 -4.14 -0.96 -8.24
C ALA A 14 -4.94 -1.24 -9.51
N GLN A 15 -4.38 -2.01 -10.42
CA GLN A 15 -5.08 -2.53 -11.59
C GLN A 15 -5.27 -4.04 -11.42
N GLY A 16 -6.52 -4.51 -11.42
CA GLY A 16 -6.84 -5.92 -11.39
C GLY A 16 -6.98 -6.50 -12.79
N THR A 17 -6.18 -7.52 -13.11
CA THR A 17 -6.25 -8.28 -14.36
C THR A 17 -6.92 -9.63 -14.09
N HIS A 18 -8.10 -9.86 -14.67
CA HIS A 18 -8.73 -11.18 -14.77
C HIS A 18 -8.43 -11.76 -16.15
N GLU A 19 -8.31 -13.09 -16.24
CA GLU A 19 -8.16 -13.80 -17.52
C GLU A 19 -9.25 -13.49 -18.56
N TYR A 20 -10.45 -13.05 -18.15
CA TYR A 20 -11.55 -12.81 -19.10
C TYR A 20 -12.15 -11.40 -19.06
N ARG A 21 -12.02 -10.63 -17.96
CA ARG A 21 -12.43 -9.22 -17.88
C ARG A 21 -11.58 -8.42 -16.88
N PRO A 22 -10.87 -7.35 -17.28
CA PRO A 22 -10.15 -6.55 -16.30
C PRO A 22 -11.12 -6.09 -15.19
N MET A 23 -10.76 -6.34 -13.93
CA MET A 23 -11.52 -5.88 -12.76
C MET A 23 -11.58 -4.34 -12.75
N GLY A 24 -10.64 -3.72 -13.46
CA GLY A 24 -10.53 -2.28 -13.62
C GLY A 24 -9.41 -1.74 -12.75
N VAL A 25 -9.54 -0.48 -12.39
CA VAL A 25 -8.52 0.26 -11.65
C VAL A 25 -9.14 0.87 -10.41
N ALA A 26 -8.47 0.68 -9.27
CA ALA A 26 -8.79 1.29 -7.99
C ALA A 26 -7.71 2.30 -7.62
N VAL A 27 -8.13 3.38 -6.93
CA VAL A 27 -7.23 4.38 -6.36
C VAL A 27 -7.72 4.69 -4.96
N ILE A 28 -6.81 4.60 -4.00
CA ILE A 28 -7.07 4.88 -2.60
C ILE A 28 -5.94 5.73 -2.03
N ALA A 29 -6.13 6.26 -0.82
CA ALA A 29 -5.00 6.81 -0.08
C ALA A 29 -4.01 5.68 0.25
N ALA A 30 -2.70 5.96 0.21
CA ALA A 30 -1.64 5.00 0.50
C ALA A 30 -1.65 4.48 1.96
N THR A 31 -2.49 5.06 2.81
CA THR A 31 -2.75 4.62 4.19
C THR A 31 -3.85 3.58 4.31
N ASP A 32 -4.67 3.43 3.27
CA ASP A 32 -5.84 2.56 3.24
C ASP A 32 -5.55 1.22 2.57
N LEU A 33 -6.57 0.39 2.44
CA LEU A 33 -6.52 -0.93 1.82
C LEU A 33 -7.59 -1.03 0.74
N PHE A 34 -7.29 -1.79 -0.31
CA PHE A 34 -8.22 -2.00 -1.41
C PHE A 34 -9.30 -3.01 -1.04
N ALA A 35 -10.53 -2.71 -1.43
CA ALA A 35 -11.64 -3.64 -1.50
C ALA A 35 -12.03 -3.91 -2.97
N PRO A 36 -12.62 -5.07 -3.30
CA PRO A 36 -13.05 -5.38 -4.67
C PRO A 36 -13.98 -4.34 -5.29
N ARG A 37 -14.83 -3.68 -4.48
CA ARG A 37 -15.76 -2.63 -4.93
C ARG A 37 -15.10 -1.32 -5.37
N ASP A 38 -13.83 -1.11 -5.01
CA ASP A 38 -13.11 0.13 -5.32
C ASP A 38 -12.62 0.16 -6.78
N PHE A 39 -12.61 -1.02 -7.42
CA PHE A 39 -12.18 -1.20 -8.79
C PHE A 39 -13.30 -0.83 -9.76
N SER A 40 -12.96 0.05 -10.70
CA SER A 40 -13.87 0.49 -11.75
C SER A 40 -13.27 0.18 -13.12
N PRO A 41 -14.03 -0.44 -14.05
CA PRO A 41 -13.56 -0.72 -15.41
C PRO A 41 -13.37 0.55 -16.23
N TRP A 42 -13.98 1.67 -15.80
CA TRP A 42 -13.93 2.96 -16.50
C TRP A 42 -12.70 3.79 -16.14
N ARG A 43 -11.90 3.36 -15.17
CA ARG A 43 -10.70 4.08 -14.72
C ARG A 43 -9.45 3.54 -15.41
N THR A 44 -8.60 4.43 -15.88
CA THR A 44 -7.32 4.08 -16.53
C THR A 44 -6.20 4.04 -15.50
N ALA A 45 -5.34 3.02 -15.59
CA ALA A 45 -4.18 2.88 -14.72
C ALA A 45 -3.03 3.78 -15.20
N PRO A 46 -2.12 4.19 -14.29
CA PRO A 46 -0.85 4.78 -14.68
C PRO A 46 -0.09 3.85 -15.63
N GLY A 47 0.68 4.41 -16.56
CA GLY A 47 1.51 3.61 -17.45
C GLY A 47 2.55 2.81 -16.66
N ARG A 48 2.82 1.55 -17.05
CA ARG A 48 3.83 0.70 -16.38
C ARG A 48 5.25 1.30 -16.34
N ARG A 49 5.55 2.26 -17.23
CA ARG A 49 6.84 2.97 -17.30
C ARG A 49 6.88 4.26 -16.46
N GLN A 50 5.76 4.64 -15.82
CA GLN A 50 5.72 5.81 -14.96
C GLN A 50 6.40 5.50 -13.61
N ALA A 51 6.99 6.53 -13.00
CA ALA A 51 7.57 6.43 -11.67
C ALA A 51 6.51 5.91 -10.67
N GLY A 52 6.94 5.13 -9.68
CA GLY A 52 6.06 4.62 -8.64
C GLY A 52 5.51 3.22 -8.86
N PHE A 53 5.86 2.52 -9.95
CA PHE A 53 5.52 1.10 -10.09
C PHE A 53 6.15 0.28 -8.94
N ALA A 54 5.30 -0.35 -8.13
CA ALA A 54 5.73 -1.08 -6.93
C ALA A 54 5.89 -2.59 -7.19
N GLY A 55 5.13 -3.15 -8.14
CA GLY A 55 5.27 -4.55 -8.52
C GLY A 55 3.98 -5.22 -9.01
N LEU A 56 4.11 -6.53 -9.25
CA LEU A 56 3.01 -7.42 -9.59
C LEU A 56 2.70 -8.35 -8.42
N PHE A 57 1.42 -8.61 -8.20
CA PHE A 57 0.90 -9.38 -7.07
C PHE A 57 -0.08 -10.43 -7.58
N ALA A 58 -0.08 -11.61 -6.96
CA ALA A 58 -0.95 -12.72 -7.35
C ALA A 58 -2.37 -12.58 -6.78
N SER A 59 -2.59 -11.71 -5.79
CA SER A 59 -3.89 -11.49 -5.16
C SER A 59 -4.03 -10.10 -4.55
N LEU A 60 -5.29 -9.68 -4.33
CA LEU A 60 -5.63 -8.44 -3.65
C LEU A 60 -5.15 -8.47 -2.18
N GLU A 61 -5.20 -9.64 -1.56
CA GLU A 61 -4.67 -9.85 -0.21
C GLU A 61 -3.17 -9.55 -0.15
N GLN A 62 -2.40 -10.01 -1.15
CA GLN A 62 -0.97 -9.77 -1.21
C GLN A 62 -0.64 -8.28 -1.42
N VAL A 63 -1.43 -7.57 -2.23
CA VAL A 63 -1.33 -6.10 -2.37
C VAL A 63 -1.55 -5.43 -1.00
N ASN A 64 -2.60 -5.80 -0.29
CA ASN A 64 -2.94 -5.23 1.01
C ASN A 64 -1.89 -5.58 2.09
N ALA A 65 -1.31 -6.78 2.05
CA ALA A 65 -0.22 -7.18 2.93
C ALA A 65 1.04 -6.30 2.71
N TYR A 66 1.37 -6.02 1.44
CA TYR A 66 2.47 -5.12 1.09
C TYR A 66 2.24 -3.69 1.61
N LEU A 67 1.04 -3.13 1.44
CA LEU A 67 0.68 -1.80 1.97
C LEU A 67 0.80 -1.74 3.50
N LYS A 68 0.31 -2.78 4.20
CA LYS A 68 0.44 -2.89 5.67
C LYS A 68 1.90 -2.93 6.12
N ALA A 69 2.72 -3.79 5.50
CA ALA A 69 4.13 -3.91 5.83
C ALA A 69 4.87 -2.58 5.64
N ARG A 70 4.61 -1.89 4.53
CA ARG A 70 5.19 -0.57 4.24
C ARG A 70 4.76 0.49 5.25
N ARG A 71 3.51 0.48 5.72
CA ARG A 71 3.03 1.38 6.77
C ARG A 71 3.74 1.13 8.10
N SER A 72 3.95 -0.13 8.46
CA SER A 72 4.67 -0.48 9.69
C SER A 72 6.13 -0.01 9.66
N GLN A 73 6.79 -0.04 8.51
CA GLN A 73 8.15 0.50 8.35
C GLN A 73 8.20 2.03 8.41
N ARG A 74 7.13 2.72 8.00
CA ARG A 74 7.01 4.18 8.06
C ARG A 74 6.61 4.73 9.43
N LYS A 75 6.11 3.90 10.35
CA LYS A 75 5.85 4.36 11.71
C LYS A 75 7.19 4.74 12.34
N PRO A 76 7.35 5.97 12.88
CA PRO A 76 8.52 6.29 13.66
C PRO A 76 8.62 5.26 14.77
N ARG A 77 9.78 4.61 14.88
CA ARG A 77 10.04 3.64 15.93
C ARG A 77 9.78 4.37 17.25
N PRO A 78 8.94 3.85 18.17
CA PRO A 78 8.80 4.47 19.48
C PRO A 78 10.19 4.45 20.12
N GLU A 79 10.76 5.63 20.35
CA GLU A 79 11.96 5.77 21.15
C GLU A 79 11.68 5.10 22.50
N LYS A 80 12.50 4.11 22.86
CA LYS A 80 12.37 3.48 24.18
C LYS A 80 12.50 4.59 25.21
N PRO A 81 11.57 4.76 26.16
CA PRO A 81 11.76 5.72 27.23
C PRO A 81 13.03 5.31 27.99
N GLU A 82 14.07 6.12 27.84
CA GLU A 82 15.31 5.95 28.56
C GLU A 82 14.98 6.05 30.04
N LYS A 83 15.18 4.96 30.78
CA LYS A 83 14.95 4.90 32.22
C LYS A 83 15.89 5.92 32.87
N ARG A 84 15.40 7.14 33.11
CA ARG A 84 16.05 8.09 34.01
C ARG A 84 16.12 7.42 35.39
N ARG A 85 17.27 6.82 35.69
CA ARG A 85 17.65 6.48 37.07
C ARG A 85 17.75 7.80 37.81
N VAL A 86 16.71 8.14 38.56
CA VAL A 86 16.81 9.19 39.57
C VAL A 86 17.71 8.62 40.65
N LEU A 87 18.98 9.06 40.65
CA LEU A 87 19.88 8.84 41.78
C LEU A 87 19.36 9.72 42.91
N SER A 88 18.90 9.06 43.97
CA SER A 88 18.60 9.64 45.26
C SER A 88 19.81 10.45 45.75
N ILE A 89 19.60 11.71 46.10
CA ILE A 89 20.55 12.49 46.89
C ILE A 89 19.83 12.86 48.18
N ILE A 90 20.30 12.17 49.24
CA ILE A 90 20.48 12.53 50.65
C ILE A 90 19.74 13.77 51.15
#